data_AF-A0A7V3BMR0-F1
#
_entry.id   AF-A0A7V3BMR0-F1
#
_cell.length_a   1.000
_cell.length_b   1.000
_cell.length_c   1.000
_cell.angle_alpha   90.00
_cell.angle_beta   90.00
_cell.angle_gamma   90.00
#
_symmetry.space_group_name_H-M   'P 1'
#
loop_
_entity.id
_entity.type
_entity.pdbx_description
1 polymer ?
#
loop_
_entity_poly.entity_id
_entity_poly.type
_entity_poly.pdbx_seq_one_letter_code
_entity_poly.pdbx_strand_id
1 'polypeptide(L)'
;MLKAGEQVDLCLQMIAPGRSLVRTRAVTAVTGADGTFDVTYVAPEVSGGVFHFLTGTDPQGRPLPFAVAFFDIRIPEQLVALPDAGPGFVMVPSPGGVHQNSFAQPAVVDHLMAIPDEFTSALLERGVPAGQIPTLFYTSLNLPRGGLFDINLNWRPPHTSHRFGNDADLGVSNIPEAFRRTLARVILHEGFHFPVLAESPANPNARHWHLRK
;
A
#
# COMPACT_ATOMS: atom_id res chain seq x y z
N MET A 1 4.54 28.71 -33.08
CA MET A 1 4.58 29.24 -31.70
C MET A 1 3.13 29.55 -31.32
N LEU A 2 2.64 29.00 -30.20
CA LEU A 2 1.27 29.25 -29.74
C LEU A 2 1.14 30.72 -29.32
N LYS A 3 -0.01 31.32 -29.54
CA LYS A 3 -0.28 32.69 -29.08
C LYS A 3 -0.68 32.66 -27.62
N ALA A 4 -0.42 33.74 -26.90
CA ALA A 4 -0.86 33.89 -25.51
C ALA A 4 -2.39 33.81 -25.41
N GLY A 5 -2.89 33.10 -24.40
CA GLY A 5 -4.32 32.95 -24.14
C GLY A 5 -5.04 31.91 -25.01
N GLU A 6 -4.30 31.12 -25.81
CA GLU A 6 -4.87 29.99 -26.56
C GLU A 6 -5.12 28.80 -25.63
N GLN A 7 -6.32 28.23 -25.69
CA GLN A 7 -6.64 26.98 -25.02
C GLN A 7 -6.09 25.81 -25.84
N VAL A 8 -5.35 24.91 -25.20
CA VAL A 8 -4.87 23.67 -25.82
C VAL A 8 -5.57 22.47 -25.18
N ASP A 9 -5.89 21.49 -26.01
CA ASP A 9 -6.44 20.22 -25.57
C ASP A 9 -5.30 19.22 -25.42
N LEU A 10 -5.15 18.69 -24.21
CA LEU A 10 -4.07 17.80 -23.83
C LEU A 10 -4.62 16.45 -23.38
N CYS A 11 -3.82 15.42 -23.64
CA CYS A 11 -4.03 14.06 -23.21
C CYS A 11 -2.82 13.63 -22.38
N LEU A 12 -3.05 13.45 -21.08
CA LEU A 12 -2.08 12.91 -20.15
C LEU A 12 -2.27 11.40 -20.03
N GLN A 13 -1.27 10.64 -20.46
CA GLN A 13 -1.23 9.19 -20.38
C GLN A 13 -0.21 8.75 -19.34
N MET A 14 -0.61 7.81 -18.49
CA MET A 14 0.25 7.28 -17.43
C MET A 14 0.62 5.84 -17.72
N ILE A 15 1.90 5.49 -17.63
CA ILE A 15 2.40 4.14 -17.86
C ILE A 15 3.37 3.77 -16.74
N ALA A 16 3.05 2.69 -16.01
CA ALA A 16 3.98 2.12 -15.04
C ALA A 16 5.13 1.38 -15.76
N PRO A 17 6.36 1.37 -15.22
CA PRO A 17 7.49 0.64 -15.80
C PRO A 17 7.13 -0.81 -16.13
N GLY A 18 7.38 -1.23 -17.37
CA GLY A 18 7.09 -2.60 -17.84
C GLY A 18 5.61 -2.92 -18.08
N ARG A 19 4.73 -1.93 -18.17
CA ARG A 19 3.26 -2.11 -18.34
C ARG A 19 2.70 -1.36 -19.53
N SER A 20 1.46 -1.71 -19.90
CA SER A 20 0.62 -0.94 -20.82
C SER A 20 -0.06 0.25 -20.10
N LEU A 21 -0.69 1.14 -20.87
CA LEU A 21 -1.41 2.34 -20.43
C LEU A 21 -2.25 2.10 -19.17
N VAL A 22 -1.90 2.80 -18.09
CA VAL A 22 -2.53 2.67 -16.76
C VAL A 22 -3.76 3.56 -16.66
N ARG A 23 -3.69 4.80 -17.14
CA ARG A 23 -4.82 5.75 -17.21
C ARG A 23 -4.59 6.81 -18.28
N THR A 24 -5.70 7.39 -18.75
CA THR A 24 -5.71 8.57 -19.62
C THR A 24 -6.58 9.65 -18.98
N ARG A 25 -6.11 10.89 -18.99
CA ARG A 25 -6.86 12.06 -18.52
C ARG A 25 -6.79 13.16 -19.57
N ALA A 26 -7.97 13.65 -19.99
CA ALA A 26 -8.05 14.90 -20.74
C ALA A 26 -7.76 16.08 -19.81
N VAL A 27 -6.90 16.98 -20.24
CA VAL A 27 -6.54 18.20 -19.53
C VAL A 27 -6.60 19.34 -20.53
N THR A 28 -7.08 20.50 -20.11
CA THR A 28 -6.96 21.73 -20.90
C THR A 28 -5.97 22.66 -20.21
N ALA A 29 -5.17 23.36 -21.01
CA ALA A 29 -4.26 24.38 -20.51
C ALA A 29 -4.41 25.66 -21.33
N VAL A 30 -4.04 26.79 -20.73
CA VAL A 30 -4.03 28.09 -21.41
C VAL A 30 -2.58 28.53 -21.54
N THR A 31 -2.21 28.97 -22.73
CA THR A 31 -0.84 29.40 -23.01
C THR A 31 -0.53 30.76 -22.38
N GLY A 32 0.65 30.85 -21.77
CA GLY A 32 1.25 32.07 -21.25
C GLY A 32 1.74 33.01 -22.34
N ALA A 33 2.25 34.16 -21.91
CA ALA A 33 2.72 35.24 -22.79
C ALA A 33 3.87 34.81 -23.74
N ASP A 34 4.62 33.78 -23.37
CA ASP A 34 5.72 33.19 -24.13
C ASP A 34 5.31 31.97 -24.96
N GLY A 35 4.01 31.62 -24.98
CA GLY A 35 3.48 30.45 -25.67
C GLY A 35 3.74 29.12 -24.96
N THR A 36 4.23 29.14 -23.72
CA THR A 36 4.32 27.96 -22.85
C THR A 36 3.00 27.73 -22.10
N PHE A 37 2.82 26.59 -21.46
CA PHE A 37 1.68 26.34 -20.59
C PHE A 37 2.11 25.39 -19.47
N ASP A 38 1.52 25.57 -18.29
CA ASP A 38 1.75 24.69 -17.16
C ASP A 38 0.66 23.63 -17.07
N VAL A 39 1.07 22.41 -16.76
CA VAL A 39 0.16 21.30 -16.43
C VAL A 39 0.46 20.84 -15.02
N THR A 40 -0.50 21.02 -14.12
CA THR A 40 -0.41 20.44 -12.77
C THR A 40 -1.02 19.05 -12.77
N TYR A 41 -0.22 18.06 -12.41
CA TYR A 41 -0.68 16.71 -12.11
C TYR A 41 -0.64 16.48 -10.60
N VAL A 42 -1.77 16.06 -10.04
CA VAL A 42 -1.88 15.60 -8.66
C VAL A 42 -2.13 14.10 -8.70
N ALA A 43 -1.18 13.33 -8.16
CA ALA A 43 -1.32 11.89 -8.08
C ALA A 43 -2.51 11.52 -7.19
N PRO A 44 -3.45 10.67 -7.65
CA PRO A 44 -4.61 10.30 -6.85
C PRO A 44 -4.26 9.33 -5.71
N GLU A 45 -3.12 8.66 -5.79
CA GLU A 45 -2.66 7.67 -4.83
C GLU A 45 -1.14 7.45 -4.93
N VAL A 46 -0.54 6.90 -3.87
CA VAL A 46 0.84 6.42 -3.90
C VAL A 46 0.94 5.25 -4.87
N SER A 47 1.83 5.35 -5.86
CA SER A 47 1.92 4.39 -6.96
C SER A 47 3.34 4.03 -7.39
N GLY A 48 4.36 4.59 -6.73
CA GLY A 48 5.76 4.45 -7.11
C GLY A 48 6.10 5.20 -8.39
N GLY A 49 7.15 4.74 -9.09
CA GLY A 49 7.63 5.33 -10.34
C GLY A 49 6.65 5.16 -11.50
N VAL A 50 6.25 6.26 -12.15
CA VAL A 50 5.31 6.27 -13.28
C VAL A 50 5.79 7.25 -14.36
N PHE A 51 5.79 6.80 -15.62
CA PHE A 51 6.00 7.68 -16.77
C PHE A 51 4.69 8.37 -17.16
N HIS A 52 4.77 9.66 -17.39
CA HIS A 52 3.68 10.51 -17.84
C HIS A 52 4.01 11.01 -19.24
N PHE A 53 3.14 10.71 -20.18
CA PHE A 53 3.24 11.15 -21.56
C PHE A 53 2.17 12.22 -21.78
N LEU A 54 2.62 13.40 -22.17
CA LEU A 54 1.73 14.50 -22.54
C LEU A 54 1.74 14.63 -24.05
N THR A 55 0.55 14.49 -24.62
CA THR A 55 0.27 14.76 -26.03
C THR A 55 -0.86 15.77 -26.11
N GLY A 56 -1.06 16.40 -27.26
CA GLY A 56 -2.15 17.35 -27.42
C GLY A 56 -2.21 17.98 -28.79
N THR A 57 -3.21 18.82 -28.99
CA THR A 57 -3.39 19.63 -30.19
C THR A 57 -3.63 21.08 -29.83
N ASP A 58 -3.20 21.97 -30.72
CA ASP A 58 -3.55 23.38 -30.64
C ASP A 58 -5.00 23.66 -31.12
N PRO A 59 -5.53 24.89 -30.99
CA PRO A 59 -6.89 25.20 -31.42
C PRO A 59 -7.18 24.97 -32.92
N GLN A 60 -6.13 24.82 -33.74
CA GLN A 60 -6.25 24.53 -35.16
C GLN A 60 -6.10 23.03 -35.47
N GLY A 61 -6.06 22.18 -34.44
CA GLY A 61 -5.93 20.73 -34.55
C GLY A 61 -4.51 20.26 -34.89
N ARG A 62 -3.49 21.12 -34.81
CA ARG A 62 -2.11 20.72 -35.09
C ARG A 62 -1.51 20.05 -33.85
N PRO A 63 -0.74 18.97 -34.00
CA PRO A 63 -0.16 18.26 -32.87
C PRO A 63 0.88 19.14 -32.16
N LEU A 64 0.83 19.14 -30.82
CA LEU A 64 1.86 19.73 -29.97
C LEU A 64 3.04 18.76 -29.84
N PRO A 65 4.25 19.26 -29.52
CA PRO A 65 5.39 18.40 -29.20
C PRO A 65 5.05 17.43 -28.07
N PHE A 66 5.50 16.18 -28.22
CA PHE A 66 5.37 15.20 -27.16
C PHE A 66 6.25 15.60 -25.97
N ALA A 67 5.74 15.42 -24.76
CA ALA A 67 6.55 15.56 -23.55
C ALA A 67 6.46 14.29 -22.70
N VAL A 68 7.57 13.95 -22.06
CA VAL A 68 7.66 12.82 -21.13
C VAL A 68 8.23 13.29 -19.81
N ALA A 69 7.61 12.85 -18.71
CA ALA A 69 8.10 13.08 -17.36
C ALA A 69 8.05 11.78 -16.57
N PHE A 70 9.02 11.56 -15.68
CA PHE A 70 9.00 10.47 -14.72
C PHE A 70 8.74 11.03 -13.33
N PHE A 71 7.72 10.50 -12.65
CA PHE A 71 7.38 10.86 -11.28
C PHE A 71 7.52 9.63 -10.37
N ASP A 72 8.24 9.77 -9.26
CA ASP A 72 8.24 8.79 -8.17
C ASP A 72 7.20 9.21 -7.12
N ILE A 73 6.02 8.59 -7.16
CA ILE A 73 4.89 8.92 -6.28
C ILE A 73 4.95 8.00 -5.05
N ARG A 74 5.55 8.50 -3.98
CA ARG A 74 5.83 7.76 -2.74
C ARG A 74 5.13 8.36 -1.53
N ILE A 75 5.03 7.58 -0.44
CA ILE A 75 4.68 8.15 0.87
C ILE A 75 5.79 9.15 1.26
N PRO A 76 5.43 10.37 1.68
CA PRO A 76 6.42 11.38 2.05
C PRO A 76 7.16 11.01 3.35
N GLU A 77 6.49 10.34 4.28
CA GLU A 77 7.08 9.80 5.51
C GLU A 77 7.97 8.57 5.24
N GLN A 78 9.03 8.42 6.03
CA GLN A 78 9.91 7.26 5.96
C GLN A 78 9.23 6.05 6.60
N LEU A 79 8.87 5.07 5.78
CA LEU A 79 8.51 3.75 6.27
C LEU A 79 9.74 3.03 6.84
N VAL A 80 9.51 2.22 7.85
CA VAL A 80 10.55 1.40 8.48
C VAL A 80 10.22 -0.07 8.30
N ALA A 81 11.25 -0.89 8.19
CA ALA A 81 11.08 -2.33 8.08
C ALA A 81 10.71 -2.93 9.44
N LEU A 82 9.67 -3.76 9.47
CA LEU A 82 9.48 -4.76 10.50
C LEU A 82 10.61 -5.81 10.34
N PRO A 83 11.33 -6.17 11.41
CA PRO A 83 12.38 -7.19 11.33
C PRO A 83 11.86 -8.53 10.80
N ASP A 84 12.73 -9.30 10.16
CA ASP A 84 12.37 -10.61 9.58
C ASP A 84 11.87 -11.60 10.65
N ALA A 85 12.28 -11.42 11.91
CA ALA A 85 11.81 -12.15 13.06
C ALA A 85 12.03 -11.37 14.36
N GLY A 86 11.27 -11.75 15.40
CA GLY A 86 11.48 -11.33 16.78
C GLY A 86 10.82 -12.29 17.76
N PRO A 87 10.82 -11.98 19.07
CA PRO A 87 10.14 -12.80 20.06
C PRO A 87 8.67 -13.03 19.67
N GLY A 88 8.26 -14.29 19.53
CA GLY A 88 6.88 -14.66 19.24
C GLY A 88 6.37 -14.36 17.82
N PHE A 89 7.18 -13.84 16.90
CA PHE A 89 6.76 -13.59 15.51
C PHE A 89 7.83 -13.84 14.46
N VAL A 90 7.38 -14.10 13.23
CA VAL A 90 8.21 -14.07 12.03
C VAL A 90 7.49 -13.35 10.89
N MET A 91 8.26 -12.65 10.06
CA MET A 91 7.80 -12.13 8.78
C MET A 91 7.87 -13.22 7.73
N VAL A 92 6.75 -13.44 7.05
CA VAL A 92 6.64 -14.38 5.94
C VAL A 92 6.37 -13.55 4.67
N PRO A 93 7.27 -13.56 3.67
CA PRO A 93 7.01 -12.87 2.41
C PRO A 93 5.73 -13.38 1.74
N SER A 94 4.99 -12.49 1.08
CA SER A 94 3.79 -12.90 0.36
C SER A 94 4.17 -13.84 -0.80
N PRO A 95 3.42 -14.93 -1.06
CA PRO A 95 3.63 -15.78 -2.23
C PRO A 95 3.61 -14.94 -3.52
N GLY A 96 4.71 -14.98 -4.29
CA GLY A 96 4.78 -14.36 -5.62
C GLY A 96 5.53 -13.03 -5.75
N GLY A 97 6.27 -12.55 -4.75
CA GLY A 97 6.99 -11.26 -4.87
C GLY A 97 8.42 -11.28 -4.34
N VAL A 98 9.37 -10.92 -5.20
CA VAL A 98 10.80 -10.64 -4.93
C VAL A 98 11.00 -9.30 -4.19
N HIS A 99 9.97 -8.84 -3.48
CA HIS A 99 9.89 -7.46 -2.99
C HIS A 99 9.78 -7.46 -1.48
N GLN A 100 10.61 -6.64 -0.85
CA GLN A 100 10.61 -6.42 0.59
C GLN A 100 9.28 -5.74 0.98
N ASN A 101 8.26 -6.54 1.31
CA ASN A 101 6.92 -6.08 1.70
C ASN A 101 6.76 -6.05 3.22
N SER A 102 7.85 -5.73 3.92
CA SER A 102 7.96 -5.68 5.38
C SER A 102 7.99 -4.26 5.92
N PHE A 103 7.66 -3.25 5.11
CA PHE A 103 7.72 -1.85 5.54
C PHE A 103 6.36 -1.35 6.00
N ALA A 104 6.33 -0.53 7.03
CA ALA A 104 5.12 0.14 7.50
C ALA A 104 5.47 1.48 8.16
N GLN A 105 4.46 2.25 8.54
CA GLN A 105 4.66 3.43 9.36
C GLN A 105 5.36 3.03 10.68
N PRO A 106 6.24 3.86 11.26
CA PRO A 106 6.94 3.54 12.50
C PRO A 106 6.02 3.07 13.62
N ALA A 107 4.92 3.79 13.86
CA ALA A 107 3.93 3.39 14.87
C ALA A 107 3.31 2.02 14.56
N VAL A 108 3.04 1.70 13.30
CA VAL A 108 2.51 0.37 12.94
C VAL A 108 3.52 -0.72 13.28
N VAL A 109 4.81 -0.51 12.96
CA VAL A 109 5.88 -1.46 13.33
C VAL A 109 5.98 -1.63 14.84
N ASP A 110 5.97 -0.54 15.61
CA ASP A 110 6.04 -0.60 17.08
C ASP A 110 4.91 -1.45 17.66
N HIS A 111 3.68 -1.24 17.19
CA HIS A 111 2.52 -1.99 17.66
C HIS A 111 2.47 -3.43 17.15
N LEU A 112 2.94 -3.72 15.92
CA LEU A 112 3.10 -5.10 15.45
C LEU A 112 4.13 -5.87 16.28
N MET A 113 5.17 -5.19 16.77
CA MET A 113 6.17 -5.80 17.66
C MET A 113 5.65 -6.02 19.09
N ALA A 114 4.64 -5.28 19.54
CA ALA A 114 4.04 -5.43 20.86
C ALA A 114 3.03 -6.59 20.96
N ILE A 115 2.26 -6.85 19.88
CA ILE A 115 1.24 -7.92 19.86
C ILE A 115 1.77 -9.29 20.32
N PRO A 116 2.94 -9.80 19.84
CA PRO A 116 3.44 -11.11 20.24
C PRO A 116 3.74 -11.22 21.73
N ASP A 117 4.30 -10.16 22.33
CA ASP A 117 4.65 -10.11 23.75
C ASP A 117 3.39 -10.08 24.63
N GLU A 118 2.40 -9.26 24.27
CA GLU A 118 1.11 -9.20 24.97
C GLU A 118 0.32 -10.51 24.81
N PHE A 119 0.30 -11.09 23.62
CA PHE A 119 -0.36 -12.37 23.35
C PHE A 119 0.28 -13.51 24.13
N THR A 120 1.61 -13.55 24.19
CA THR A 120 2.35 -14.53 24.97
C THR A 120 2.06 -14.38 26.46
N SER A 121 2.16 -13.16 26.99
CA SER A 121 1.85 -12.86 28.40
C SER A 121 0.43 -13.29 28.77
N ALA A 122 -0.56 -12.91 27.95
CA ALA A 122 -1.96 -13.24 28.21
C ALA A 122 -2.25 -14.75 28.19
N LEU A 123 -1.50 -15.55 27.44
CA LEU A 123 -1.64 -17.00 27.44
C LEU A 123 -0.89 -17.67 28.60
N LEU A 124 0.29 -17.18 28.95
CA LEU A 124 1.04 -17.65 30.12
C LEU A 124 0.25 -17.44 31.42
N GLU A 125 -0.38 -16.28 31.59
CA GLU A 125 -1.26 -15.98 32.74
C GLU A 125 -2.45 -16.94 32.85
N ARG A 126 -2.90 -17.49 31.72
CA ARG A 126 -3.97 -18.50 31.64
C ARG A 126 -3.45 -19.93 31.86
N GLY A 127 -2.15 -20.09 32.16
CA GLY A 127 -1.52 -21.39 32.38
C GLY A 127 -1.16 -22.16 31.12
N VAL A 128 -1.15 -21.51 29.94
CA VAL A 128 -0.68 -22.15 28.70
C VAL A 128 0.85 -22.28 28.78
N PRO A 129 1.43 -23.49 28.63
CA PRO A 129 2.88 -23.65 28.60
C PRO A 129 3.51 -22.88 27.45
N ALA A 130 4.66 -22.24 27.68
CA ALA A 130 5.35 -21.42 26.67
C ALA A 130 5.57 -22.16 25.33
N GLY A 131 5.95 -23.44 25.38
CA GLY A 131 6.15 -24.27 24.19
C GLY A 131 4.89 -24.60 23.38
N GLN A 132 3.70 -24.21 23.86
CA GLN A 132 2.42 -24.38 23.17
C GLN A 132 1.87 -23.06 22.60
N ILE A 133 2.52 -21.93 22.86
CA ILE A 133 2.12 -20.62 22.35
C ILE A 133 2.60 -20.52 20.89
N PRO A 134 1.70 -20.32 19.91
CA PRO A 134 2.09 -20.30 18.51
C PRO A 134 2.80 -18.99 18.15
N THR A 135 3.81 -19.08 17.28
CA THR A 135 4.43 -17.93 16.62
C THR A 135 3.43 -17.22 15.71
N LEU A 136 3.39 -15.88 15.76
CA LEU A 136 2.58 -15.06 14.87
C LEU A 136 3.29 -14.86 13.52
N PHE A 137 2.55 -14.96 12.43
CA PHE A 137 3.08 -14.79 11.08
C PHE A 137 2.53 -13.52 10.47
N TYR A 138 3.40 -12.54 10.26
CA TYR A 138 3.05 -11.32 9.54
C TYR A 138 3.42 -11.46 8.07
N THR A 139 2.56 -10.95 7.20
CA THR A 139 2.82 -10.86 5.76
C THR A 139 2.17 -9.61 5.21
N SER A 140 2.49 -9.30 3.94
CA SER A 140 1.84 -8.22 3.19
C SER A 140 1.74 -6.91 3.99
N LEU A 141 2.86 -6.28 4.39
CA LEU A 141 2.82 -4.91 4.88
C LEU A 141 2.85 -3.97 3.65
N ASN A 142 3.93 -3.22 3.47
CA ASN A 142 4.11 -2.28 2.37
C ASN A 142 5.53 -2.37 1.79
N LEU A 143 5.72 -1.76 0.62
CA LEU A 143 7.03 -1.54 0.00
C LEU A 143 7.80 -0.41 0.70
N PRO A 144 9.14 -0.31 0.58
CA PRO A 144 9.96 0.69 1.29
C PRO A 144 9.57 2.15 1.03
N ARG A 145 8.91 2.44 -0.09
CA ARG A 145 8.47 3.79 -0.50
C ARG A 145 6.94 3.92 -0.56
N GLY A 146 6.23 2.92 -0.05
CA GLY A 146 4.80 2.76 -0.26
C GLY A 146 4.42 2.38 -1.69
N GLY A 147 3.13 2.45 -1.99
CA GLY A 147 2.60 2.22 -3.33
C GLY A 147 2.39 0.75 -3.68
N LEU A 148 2.15 0.46 -4.96
CA LEU A 148 1.70 -0.86 -5.42
C LEU A 148 2.79 -1.94 -5.34
N PHE A 149 2.49 -2.99 -4.57
CA PHE A 149 2.96 -4.37 -4.80
C PHE A 149 2.24 -5.04 -6.00
N ASP A 150 1.23 -4.38 -6.55
CA ASP A 150 0.28 -4.96 -7.48
C ASP A 150 0.78 -4.92 -8.93
N ILE A 151 1.77 -5.75 -9.21
CA ILE A 151 2.37 -6.03 -10.54
C ILE A 151 1.34 -6.60 -11.53
N ASN A 152 0.08 -6.82 -11.14
CA ASN A 152 -0.98 -7.29 -12.03
C ASN A 152 -2.24 -6.40 -12.07
N LEU A 153 -2.25 -5.24 -11.38
CA LEU A 153 -3.45 -4.39 -11.23
C LEU A 153 -4.68 -5.15 -10.68
N ASN A 154 -4.48 -6.19 -9.89
CA ASN A 154 -5.52 -7.03 -9.32
C ASN A 154 -5.77 -6.78 -7.82
N TRP A 155 -5.01 -5.90 -7.16
CA TRP A 155 -5.31 -5.44 -5.81
C TRP A 155 -6.50 -4.49 -5.87
N ARG A 156 -7.64 -5.01 -5.48
CA ARG A 156 -8.89 -4.28 -5.30
C ARG A 156 -9.05 -3.98 -3.80
N PRO A 157 -9.93 -3.04 -3.41
CA PRO A 157 -10.35 -2.94 -2.02
C PRO A 157 -10.68 -4.35 -1.48
N PRO A 158 -10.14 -4.73 -0.31
CA PRO A 158 -9.50 -3.87 0.67
C PRO A 158 -7.97 -3.73 0.56
N HIS A 159 -7.28 -4.57 -0.22
CA HIS A 159 -5.81 -4.66 -0.24
C HIS A 159 -5.10 -3.41 -0.79
N THR A 160 -5.83 -2.50 -1.44
CA THR A 160 -5.29 -1.21 -1.87
C THR A 160 -4.83 -0.31 -0.72
N SER A 161 -5.28 -0.54 0.52
CA SER A 161 -4.87 0.28 1.68
C SER A 161 -3.43 0.03 2.13
N HIS A 162 -2.90 -1.18 1.93
CA HIS A 162 -1.53 -1.54 2.31
C HIS A 162 -0.48 -0.58 1.73
N ARG A 163 -0.80 0.08 0.61
CA ARG A 163 0.02 1.10 -0.05
C ARG A 163 0.41 2.27 0.85
N PHE A 164 -0.30 2.49 1.95
CA PHE A 164 -0.08 3.58 2.91
C PHE A 164 0.76 3.17 4.13
N GLY A 165 1.08 1.88 4.28
CA GLY A 165 1.89 1.38 5.40
C GLY A 165 1.13 1.36 6.72
N ASN A 166 -0.20 1.36 6.67
CA ASN A 166 -1.10 1.32 7.83
C ASN A 166 -1.73 -0.06 8.05
N ASP A 167 -1.38 -1.04 7.22
CA ASP A 167 -2.03 -2.33 7.17
C ASP A 167 -0.99 -3.47 7.22
N ALA A 168 -1.41 -4.62 7.76
CA ALA A 168 -0.64 -5.86 7.77
C ALA A 168 -1.59 -7.06 7.73
N ASP A 169 -1.16 -8.14 7.10
CA ASP A 169 -1.86 -9.43 7.19
C ASP A 169 -1.22 -10.28 8.28
N LEU A 170 -2.04 -10.79 9.21
CA LEU A 170 -1.62 -11.75 10.22
C LEU A 170 -2.17 -13.13 9.88
N GLY A 171 -1.31 -14.10 9.60
CA GLY A 171 -1.68 -15.49 9.38
C GLY A 171 -2.27 -16.13 10.64
N VAL A 172 -3.47 -16.70 10.54
CA VAL A 172 -4.17 -17.34 11.68
C VAL A 172 -4.36 -18.84 11.53
N SER A 173 -3.89 -19.41 10.42
CA SER A 173 -4.05 -20.83 10.11
C SER A 173 -3.31 -21.74 11.11
N ASN A 174 -2.21 -21.27 11.70
CA ASN A 174 -1.46 -21.98 12.75
C ASN A 174 -1.91 -21.63 14.18
N ILE A 175 -2.87 -20.70 14.34
CA ILE A 175 -3.34 -20.25 15.66
C ILE A 175 -4.53 -21.12 16.08
N PRO A 176 -4.41 -21.93 17.16
CA PRO A 176 -5.50 -22.73 17.68
C PRO A 176 -6.74 -21.87 17.97
N GLU A 177 -7.92 -22.39 17.67
CA GLU A 177 -9.19 -21.67 17.84
C GLU A 177 -9.36 -21.12 19.26
N ALA A 178 -8.95 -21.91 20.26
CA ALA A 178 -9.00 -21.53 21.68
C ALA A 178 -8.18 -20.27 22.03
N PHE A 179 -7.20 -19.88 21.20
CA PHE A 179 -6.33 -18.72 21.42
C PHE A 179 -6.76 -17.51 20.59
N ARG A 180 -7.51 -17.71 19.50
CA ARG A 180 -7.91 -16.64 18.57
C ARG A 180 -8.66 -15.49 19.25
N ARG A 181 -9.51 -15.78 20.24
CA ARG A 181 -10.19 -14.71 21.01
C ARG A 181 -9.21 -13.84 21.82
N THR A 182 -8.15 -14.44 22.37
CA THR A 182 -7.12 -13.69 23.11
C THR A 182 -6.31 -12.83 22.15
N LEU A 183 -5.87 -13.43 21.04
CA LEU A 183 -5.16 -12.71 19.98
C LEU A 183 -5.96 -11.51 19.46
N ALA A 184 -7.25 -11.70 19.15
CA ALA A 184 -8.11 -10.62 18.68
C ALA A 184 -8.23 -9.48 19.71
N ARG A 185 -8.28 -9.79 21.01
CA ARG A 185 -8.31 -8.76 22.07
C ARG A 185 -7.01 -7.97 22.12
N VAL A 186 -5.87 -8.65 22.05
CA VAL A 186 -4.54 -8.00 22.05
C VAL A 186 -4.39 -7.10 20.83
N ILE A 187 -4.78 -7.57 19.64
CA ILE A 187 -4.76 -6.75 18.41
C ILE A 187 -5.59 -5.47 18.58
N LEU A 188 -6.79 -5.56 19.16
CA LEU A 188 -7.64 -4.40 19.43
C LEU A 188 -7.04 -3.47 20.51
N HIS A 189 -6.39 -4.03 21.53
CA HIS A 189 -5.69 -3.27 22.58
C HIS A 189 -4.53 -2.46 22.00
N GLU A 190 -3.79 -3.04 21.06
CA GLU A 190 -2.72 -2.39 20.29
C GLU A 190 -3.24 -1.39 19.25
N GLY A 191 -4.54 -1.09 19.25
CA GLY A 191 -5.18 -0.06 18.45
C GLY A 191 -5.41 -0.43 16.99
N PHE A 192 -5.23 -1.71 16.62
CA PHE A 192 -5.64 -2.17 15.30
C PHE A 192 -7.15 -2.45 15.26
N HIS A 193 -7.72 -2.43 14.06
CA HIS A 193 -9.08 -2.88 13.79
C HIS A 193 -9.08 -3.84 12.59
N PHE A 194 -10.22 -4.51 12.37
CA PHE A 194 -10.41 -5.48 11.30
C PHE A 194 -11.37 -4.92 10.23
N PRO A 195 -10.90 -4.15 9.24
CA PRO A 195 -11.77 -3.49 8.28
C PRO A 195 -12.42 -4.45 7.27
N VAL A 196 -11.96 -5.71 7.22
CA VAL A 196 -12.37 -6.69 6.22
C VAL A 196 -13.05 -7.86 6.88
N LEU A 197 -14.38 -7.93 6.82
CA LEU A 197 -15.14 -9.00 7.48
C LEU A 197 -14.67 -10.42 7.08
N ALA A 198 -14.36 -10.64 5.81
CA ALA A 198 -13.87 -11.93 5.31
C ALA A 198 -12.46 -12.31 5.83
N GLU A 199 -11.69 -11.33 6.27
CA GLU A 199 -10.30 -11.47 6.75
C GLU A 199 -10.25 -10.95 8.19
N SER A 200 -11.17 -11.41 9.04
CA SER A 200 -11.31 -10.96 10.42
C SER A 200 -11.67 -12.12 11.36
N PRO A 201 -11.59 -11.93 12.68
CA PRO A 201 -12.08 -12.91 13.65
C PRO A 201 -13.57 -13.25 13.49
N ALA A 202 -14.36 -12.40 12.82
CA ALA A 202 -15.78 -12.69 12.55
C ALA A 202 -15.97 -13.79 11.49
N ASN A 203 -14.95 -14.07 10.67
CA ASN A 203 -14.96 -15.19 9.73
C ASN A 203 -14.12 -16.36 10.28
N PRO A 204 -14.75 -17.48 10.71
CA PRO A 204 -14.01 -18.63 11.23
C PRO A 204 -13.11 -19.31 10.18
N ASN A 205 -13.42 -19.13 8.89
CA ASN A 205 -12.69 -19.71 7.77
C ASN A 205 -11.56 -18.81 7.25
N ALA A 206 -11.33 -17.66 7.89
CA ALA A 206 -10.24 -16.76 7.52
C ALA A 206 -8.88 -17.48 7.70
N ARG A 207 -8.03 -17.42 6.66
CA ARG A 207 -6.65 -17.96 6.72
C ARG A 207 -5.67 -16.95 7.31
N HIS A 208 -6.00 -15.67 7.18
CA HIS A 208 -5.31 -14.52 7.74
C HIS A 208 -6.34 -13.47 8.21
N TRP A 209 -5.89 -12.54 9.04
CA TRP A 209 -6.64 -11.35 9.43
C TRP A 209 -5.98 -10.10 8.87
N HIS A 210 -6.77 -9.27 8.19
CA HIS A 210 -6.37 -7.94 7.73
C HIS A 210 -6.43 -6.99 8.92
N LEU A 211 -5.26 -6.48 9.31
CA LEU A 211 -5.11 -5.50 10.39
C LEU A 211 -4.97 -4.10 9.78
N ARG A 212 -5.65 -3.11 10.36
CA ARG A 212 -5.43 -1.70 10.03
C ARG A 212 -5.31 -0.85 11.28
N LYS A 213 -4.39 0.11 11.27
CA LYS A 213 -4.20 1.10 12.32
C LYS A 213 -4.70 2.47 11.88
#